data_AF-A0A7Y0XF55-F1
#
_entry.id   AF-A0A7Y0XF55-F1
#
_cell.length_a   1.000
_cell.length_b   1.000
_cell.length_c   1.000
_cell.angle_alpha   90.00
_cell.angle_beta   90.00
_cell.angle_gamma   90.00
#
_symmetry.space_group_name_H-M   'P 1'
#
loop_
_entity.id
_entity.type
_entity.pdbx_description
1 polymer ?
#
loop_
_entity_poly.entity_id
_entity_poly.type
_entity_poly.pdbx_seq_one_letter_code
_entity_poly.pdbx_strand_id
1 'polypeptide(L)' 'MESKQLKHFLAVAEHGNITHAAKALHIAQPALSISIKKFEQSLGVTLFRRDDKKISLTKEGETLFVHTKR' A
#
# COMPACT_ATOMS: atom_id res chain seq x y z
N MET A 1 0.21 -11.62 9.78
CA MET A 1 0.50 -10.30 9.17
C MET A 1 1.94 -9.95 9.50
N GLU A 2 2.78 -9.76 8.49
CA GLU A 2 4.16 -9.29 8.67
C GLU A 2 4.13 -7.77 8.86
N SER A 3 4.74 -7.23 9.93
CA SER A 3 4.83 -5.77 10.19
C SER A 3 5.32 -4.96 8.97
N LYS A 4 6.14 -5.58 8.10
CA LYS A 4 6.63 -4.98 6.85
C LYS A 4 5.54 -4.66 5.84
N GLN A 5 4.54 -5.52 5.69
CA GLN A 5 3.46 -5.30 4.71
C GLN A 5 2.59 -4.10 5.10
N LEU A 6 2.32 -3.94 6.39
CA LEU A 6 1.59 -2.79 6.91
C LEU A 6 2.37 -1.48 6.71
N LYS A 7 3.69 -1.49 6.99
CA LYS A 7 4.57 -0.34 6.69
C LYS A 7 4.58 0.04 5.21
N HIS A 8 4.65 -0.96 4.33
CA HIS A 8 4.60 -0.76 2.88
C HIS A 8 3.24 -0.17 2.44
N PHE A 9 2.14 -0.68 3.00
CA PHE A 9 0.80 -0.14 2.77
C PHE A 9 0.70 1.33 3.20
N LEU A 10 1.10 1.66 4.42
CA LEU A 10 1.09 3.02 4.95
C LEU A 10 1.90 3.97 4.06
N ALA A 11 3.11 3.57 3.66
CA ALA A 11 3.94 4.41 2.80
C ALA A 11 3.26 4.70 1.44
N VAL A 12 2.61 3.71 0.82
CA VAL A 12 1.89 3.92 -0.44
C VAL A 12 0.66 4.81 -0.23
N ALA A 13 -0.06 4.63 0.88
CA ALA A 13 -1.21 5.45 1.24
C ALA A 13 -0.82 6.92 1.48
N GLU A 14 0.30 7.18 2.14
CA GLU A 14 0.79 8.54 2.43
C GLU A 14 1.34 9.25 1.20
N HIS A 15 2.02 8.53 0.30
CA HIS A 15 2.60 9.13 -0.89
C HIS A 15 1.64 9.20 -2.10
N GLY A 16 0.57 8.40 -2.14
CA GLY A 16 -0.36 8.31 -3.28
C GLY A 16 0.29 7.79 -4.57
N ASN A 17 1.52 7.29 -4.48
CA ASN A 17 2.33 6.87 -5.62
C ASN A 17 3.34 5.80 -5.17
N ILE A 18 3.24 4.61 -5.78
CA ILE A 18 4.12 3.47 -5.46
C ILE A 18 5.61 3.81 -5.72
N THR A 19 5.93 4.56 -6.77
CA THR A 19 7.32 4.93 -7.07
C THR A 19 7.89 5.86 -6.00
N HIS A 20 7.11 6.83 -5.52
CA HIS A 20 7.54 7.71 -4.44
C HIS A 20 7.69 6.96 -3.11
N ALA A 21 6.72 6.09 -2.78
CA ALA A 21 6.79 5.26 -1.58
C ALA A 21 8.01 4.31 -1.60
N ALA A 22 8.33 3.71 -2.75
CA ALA A 22 9.49 2.84 -2.89
C ALA A 22 10.81 3.61 -2.67
N LYS A 23 10.90 4.84 -3.19
CA LYS A 23 12.04 5.73 -2.95
C LYS A 23 12.18 6.10 -1.47
N ALA A 24 11.08 6.47 -0.81
CA ALA A 24 11.06 6.81 0.61
C ALA A 24 11.45 5.64 1.52
N LEU A 25 11.09 4.41 1.12
CA LEU A 25 11.45 3.18 1.81
C LEU A 25 12.82 2.62 1.42
N HIS A 26 13.53 3.26 0.49
CA HIS A 26 14.81 2.78 -0.07
C HIS A 26 14.75 1.33 -0.61
N ILE A 27 13.64 0.98 -1.26
CA ILE A 27 13.45 -0.34 -1.89
C ILE A 27 13.10 -0.23 -3.37
N ALA A 28 13.26 -1.33 -4.09
CA ALA A 28 12.85 -1.40 -5.48
C ALA A 28 11.32 -1.29 -5.62
N GLN A 29 10.85 -0.50 -6.58
CA GLN A 29 9.43 -0.34 -6.88
C GLN A 29 8.69 -1.69 -7.14
N PRO A 30 9.27 -2.66 -7.88
CA PRO A 30 8.65 -3.97 -8.06
C PRO A 30 8.47 -4.73 -6.75
N ALA A 31 9.45 -4.63 -5.83
CA ALA A 31 9.39 -5.28 -4.51
C ALA A 31 8.24 -4.70 -3.67
N LEU A 32 8.05 -3.38 -3.71
CA LEU A 32 6.92 -2.73 -3.05
C LEU A 32 5.58 -3.19 -3.65
N SER A 33 5.45 -3.19 -4.97
CA SER A 33 4.22 -3.63 -5.63
C SER A 33 3.88 -5.09 -5.32
N ILE A 34 4.87 -5.99 -5.28
CA ILE A 34 4.68 -7.39 -4.89
C ILE A 34 4.24 -7.49 -3.43
N SER A 35 4.89 -6.73 -2.53
CA SER A 35 4.52 -6.74 -1.12
C SER A 35 3.08 -6.28 -0.89
N ILE A 36 2.63 -5.23 -1.58
CA ILE A 36 1.24 -4.74 -1.51
C ILE A 36 0.28 -5.81 -2.03
N LYS A 37 0.57 -6.41 -3.19
CA LYS A 37 -0.27 -7.46 -3.76
C LYS A 37 -0.40 -8.67 -2.82
N LYS A 38 0.70 -9.10 -2.19
CA LYS A 38 0.67 -10.16 -1.18
C LYS A 38 -0.15 -9.77 0.05
N PHE A 39 -0.13 -8.50 0.42
CA PHE A 39 -0.90 -7.99 1.55
C PHE A 39 -2.40 -8.01 1.25
N GLU A 40 -2.80 -7.48 0.09
CA GLU A 40 -4.16 -7.55 -0.45
C GLU A 40 -4.66 -9.00 -0.51
N GLN A 41 -3.85 -9.92 -1.04
CA GLN A 41 -4.16 -11.36 -1.07
C GLN A 41 -4.37 -11.96 0.32
N SER A 42 -3.52 -11.61 1.30
CA SER A 42 -3.64 -12.12 2.66
C SER A 42 -4.89 -11.64 3.39
N LEU A 43 -5.41 -10.47 3.00
CA LEU A 43 -6.63 -9.88 3.55
C LEU A 43 -7.89 -10.24 2.75
N GLY A 44 -7.72 -10.79 1.54
CA GLY A 44 -8.84 -11.10 0.63
C GLY A 44 -9.53 -9.86 0.07
N VAL A 45 -8.90 -8.68 0.13
CA VAL A 45 -9.46 -7.40 -0.31
C VAL A 45 -8.44 -6.59 -1.11
N THR A 46 -8.93 -5.75 -2.00
CA THR A 46 -8.11 -4.76 -2.72
C THR A 46 -8.02 -3.50 -1.85
N LEU A 47 -6.81 -3.00 -1.61
CA LEU A 47 -6.55 -1.81 -0.80
C LEU A 47 -6.31 -0.56 -1.65
N PHE A 48 -5.85 -0.74 -2.89
CA PHE A 48 -5.56 0.37 -3.81
C PHE A 48 -6.25 0.22 -5.15
N ARG A 49 -6.78 1.32 -5.68
CA ARG A 49 -7.15 1.48 -7.09
C ARG A 49 -5.98 2.09 -7.85
N ARG A 50 -5.65 1.50 -8.99
CA ARG A 50 -4.58 1.96 -9.89
C ARG A 50 -5.23 2.52 -11.14
N ASP A 51 -5.29 3.84 -11.24
CA ASP A 51 -5.54 4.56 -12.49
C ASP A 51 -4.19 4.90 -13.14
N ASP A 52 -4.17 5.08 -14.46
CA ASP A 52 -2.96 5.12 -15.33
C ASP A 52 -1.74 5.89 -14.76
N LYS A 53 -1.91 6.84 -13.84
CA LYS A 53 -0.83 7.55 -13.14
C LYS A 53 -1.05 7.81 -11.65
N LYS A 54 -2.17 7.39 -11.06
CA LYS A 54 -2.53 7.69 -9.67
C LYS A 54 -2.95 6.44 -8.91
N ILE A 55 -2.45 6.35 -7.69
CA ILE A 55 -2.91 5.35 -6.73
C ILE A 55 -3.78 6.04 -5.69
N SER A 56 -4.95 5.46 -5.48
CA SER A 56 -5.94 5.92 -4.50
C SER A 56 -6.35 4.74 -3.64
N LEU A 57 -6.73 5.00 -2.38
CA LEU A 57 -7.26 3.97 -1.50
C LEU A 57 -8.64 3.50 -1.99
N THR A 58 -8.92 2.22 -1.81
CA THR A 58 -10.30 1.70 -1.83
C THR A 58 -10.98 2.00 -0.51
N LYS A 59 -12.29 1.71 -0.40
CA LYS A 59 -13.03 1.84 0.87
C LYS A 59 -12.42 0.97 1.97
N GLU A 60 -11.96 -0.23 1.61
CA GLU A 60 -11.27 -1.16 2.49
C GLU A 60 -9.89 -0.60 2.89
N GLY A 61 -9.17 -0.01 1.94
CA GLY A 61 -7.91 0.69 2.19
C GLY A 61 -8.06 1.88 3.15
N GLU A 62 -9.08 2.71 2.95
CA GLU A 62 -9.41 3.84 3.85
C GLU A 62 -9.72 3.36 5.26
N THR A 63 -10.54 2.31 5.38
CA THR A 63 -10.89 1.71 6.67
C THR A 63 -9.65 1.21 7.41
N LEU A 64 -8.77 0.48 6.71
CA LEU A 64 -7.52 -0.02 7.29
C LEU A 64 -6.58 1.12 7.69
N PHE A 65 -6.47 2.16 6.85
CA PHE A 65 -5.64 3.33 7.13
C PHE A 65 -6.09 4.07 8.39
N VAL A 66 -7.39 4.30 8.54
CA VAL A 66 -7.97 4.92 9.74
C VAL A 66 -7.72 4.06 10.98
N HIS A 67 -7.88 2.73 10.87
CA HIS A 67 -7.63 1.82 11.99
C HIS A 67 -6.17 1.79 12.44
N THR A 68 -5.23 2.06 11.52
CA THR A 68 -3.79 2.01 11.82
C THR A 68 -3.28 3.31 12.44
N LYS A 69 -4.00 4.43 12.27
CA LYS A 69 -3.67 5.74 12.88
C LYS A 69 -4.36 6.00 14.22
N ARG A 70 -5.10 5.01 14.74
CA ARG A 70 -5.85 5.08 16.00
C ARG A 70 -5.04 4.48 17.13
#